data_AF-F4MWG1-F1
#
_entry.id   AF-F4MWG1-F1
#
_cell.length_a   1.000
_cell.length_b   1.000
_cell.length_c   1.000
_cell.angle_alpha   90.00
_cell.angle_beta   90.00
_cell.angle_gamma   90.00
#
_symmetry.space_group_name_H-M   'P 1'
#
loop_
_entity.id
_entity.type
_entity.pdbx_description
1 polymer ?
#
loop_
_entity_poly.entity_id
_entity_poly.type
_entity_poly.pdbx_seq_one_letter_code
_entity_poly.pdbx_strand_id
1 'polypeptide(L)'
;MRKWLSVSNNMRFKRSFNGLLLSLLMACSLPAMASVVAEKTRIIFSEGSTEESLQLVNSNNYPVAVQVWVDDGDLMATPEKAVSPVLVLPPLFRLQPQAQRSLRLILSGASKLPLDRESAFWLNVYEIPPKATTKVDDESSVTLALRMQYKVFYRPKNLPAPADTVSKALTFALERNGNTASVRVDNPTPYYASLASLTLGLAEGLPDMVAPFSKLDFPLNRVPTADSKTVNFVLIDDLGNREAFSYELK
;
A
#
# COMPACT_ATOMS: atom_id res chain seq x y z
N MET A 1 41.12 45.11 -53.87
CA MET A 1 41.61 43.76 -54.26
C MET A 1 40.94 42.74 -53.35
N ARG A 2 39.82 42.13 -53.77
CA ARG A 2 39.67 40.75 -54.30
C ARG A 2 40.16 39.62 -53.39
N LYS A 3 39.15 38.91 -52.80
CA LYS A 3 38.98 37.47 -52.52
C LYS A 3 40.09 36.79 -51.69
N TRP A 4 39.79 35.93 -50.73
CA TRP A 4 39.26 34.58 -50.94
C TRP A 4 38.47 34.05 -49.72
N LEU A 5 37.35 33.39 -50.03
CA LEU A 5 36.62 32.49 -49.15
C LEU A 5 37.35 31.14 -49.08
N SER A 6 37.42 30.53 -47.90
CA SER A 6 37.68 29.10 -47.73
C SER A 6 36.57 28.52 -46.88
N VAL A 7 35.71 27.73 -47.52
CA VAL A 7 34.78 26.79 -46.89
C VAL A 7 35.48 25.44 -46.85
N SER A 8 35.58 24.81 -45.68
CA SER A 8 35.79 23.37 -45.60
C SER A 8 34.70 22.72 -44.73
N ASN A 9 34.27 21.56 -45.18
CA ASN A 9 33.02 20.89 -44.88
C ASN A 9 33.16 19.93 -43.68
N ASN A 10 32.20 20.02 -42.77
CA ASN A 10 31.37 18.94 -42.22
C ASN A 10 31.92 17.53 -41.86
N MET A 11 31.56 17.17 -40.62
CA MET A 11 31.00 15.89 -40.16
C MET A 11 31.92 14.68 -39.92
N ARG A 12 32.38 14.57 -38.67
CA ARG A 12 32.53 13.29 -37.95
C ARG A 12 32.03 13.44 -36.50
N PHE A 13 30.71 13.51 -36.29
CA PHE A 13 30.15 13.62 -34.92
C PHE A 13 28.88 12.81 -34.67
N LYS A 14 28.67 11.67 -35.36
CA LYS A 14 27.42 10.88 -35.20
C LYS A 14 27.58 9.50 -34.53
N ARG A 15 28.73 9.17 -33.92
CA ARG A 15 28.90 7.89 -33.19
C ARG A 15 29.15 8.00 -31.68
N SER A 16 29.52 9.18 -31.16
CA SER A 16 29.75 9.36 -29.71
C SER A 16 28.50 9.70 -28.89
N PHE A 17 27.44 10.22 -29.53
CA PHE A 17 26.28 10.73 -28.79
C PHE A 17 25.37 9.62 -28.23
N ASN A 18 25.28 8.46 -28.92
CA ASN A 18 24.47 7.32 -28.45
C ASN A 18 25.10 6.60 -27.24
N GLY A 19 26.44 6.54 -27.15
CA GLY A 19 27.12 5.94 -26.00
C GLY A 19 26.95 6.75 -24.73
N LEU A 20 26.99 8.09 -24.86
CA LEU A 20 26.82 9.00 -23.72
C LEU A 20 25.41 8.95 -23.14
N LEU A 21 24.39 8.81 -24.00
CA LEU A 21 22.98 8.69 -23.57
C LEU A 21 22.72 7.36 -22.84
N LEU A 22 23.34 6.26 -23.29
CA LEU A 22 23.24 4.95 -22.63
C LEU A 22 23.96 4.94 -21.26
N SER A 23 25.10 5.62 -21.15
CA SER A 23 25.80 5.78 -19.87
C SER A 23 25.06 6.69 -18.89
N LEU A 24 24.35 7.70 -19.39
CA LEU A 24 23.54 8.60 -18.55
C LEU A 24 22.27 7.91 -18.03
N LEU A 25 21.68 7.01 -18.82
CA LEU A 25 20.55 6.16 -18.39
C LEU A 25 20.95 5.13 -17.32
N MET A 26 22.18 4.59 -17.36
CA MET A 26 22.70 3.71 -16.30
C MET A 26 23.02 4.45 -14.99
N ALA A 27 23.31 5.75 -15.04
CA ALA A 27 23.61 6.57 -13.87
C ALA A 27 22.35 6.97 -13.06
N CYS A 28 21.15 6.77 -13.60
CA CYS A 28 19.88 7.05 -12.93
C CYS A 28 19.25 5.82 -12.28
N SER A 29 20.04 4.94 -11.66
CA SER A 29 19.47 3.93 -10.76
C SER A 29 19.08 4.60 -9.44
N LEU A 30 17.79 4.81 -9.23
CA LEU A 30 17.27 5.21 -7.93
C LEU A 30 17.61 4.10 -6.92
N PRO A 31 18.07 4.43 -5.70
CA PRO A 31 18.27 3.42 -4.67
C PRO A 31 16.93 2.74 -4.40
N ALA A 32 16.86 1.42 -4.62
CA ALA A 32 15.74 0.63 -4.19
C ALA A 32 15.75 0.62 -2.65
N MET A 33 14.67 1.12 -2.05
CA MET A 33 14.47 0.99 -0.60
C MET A 33 14.37 -0.51 -0.30
N ALA A 34 15.37 -1.04 0.38
CA ALA A 34 15.41 -2.43 0.76
C ALA A 34 14.68 -2.65 2.07
N SER A 35 13.84 -3.68 2.13
CA SER A 35 13.08 -4.10 3.30
C SER A 35 12.57 -5.53 3.07
N VAL A 36 11.97 -6.13 4.10
CA VAL A 36 11.15 -7.32 3.96
C VAL A 36 9.84 -6.98 3.24
N VAL A 37 9.66 -7.53 2.04
CA VAL A 37 8.50 -7.27 1.18
C VAL A 37 7.68 -8.55 1.03
N ALA A 38 6.35 -8.42 1.06
CA ALA A 38 5.41 -9.49 0.77
C ALA A 38 5.02 -9.54 -0.72
N GLU A 39 4.73 -10.73 -1.24
CA GLU A 39 4.28 -10.93 -2.63
C GLU A 39 2.91 -10.29 -2.94
N LYS A 40 2.08 -10.08 -1.91
CA LYS A 40 0.74 -9.51 -1.99
C LYS A 40 0.59 -8.42 -0.95
N THR A 41 -0.25 -7.43 -1.25
CA THR A 41 -0.58 -6.33 -0.33
C THR A 41 -1.74 -6.65 0.61
N ARG A 42 -2.42 -7.78 0.38
CA ARG A 42 -3.57 -8.25 1.15
C ARG A 42 -3.78 -9.75 1.02
N ILE A 43 -4.50 -10.31 1.99
CA ILE A 43 -4.87 -11.72 2.09
C ILE A 43 -6.39 -11.80 2.25
N ILE A 44 -7.04 -12.73 1.54
CA ILE A 44 -8.49 -12.90 1.59
C ILE A 44 -8.79 -14.36 1.93
N PHE A 45 -9.35 -14.57 3.11
CA PHE A 45 -9.94 -15.83 3.51
C PHE A 45 -11.38 -15.88 3.02
N SER A 46 -11.62 -16.60 1.93
CA SER A 46 -12.99 -16.95 1.53
C SER A 46 -13.54 -18.02 2.48
N GLU A 47 -14.81 -17.94 2.87
CA GLU A 47 -15.43 -18.95 3.72
C GLU A 47 -15.29 -20.36 3.11
N GLY A 48 -14.74 -21.28 3.90
CA GLY A 48 -14.31 -22.62 3.47
C GLY A 48 -12.79 -22.75 3.32
N SER A 49 -12.05 -21.64 3.15
CA SER A 49 -10.59 -21.61 3.26
C SER A 49 -10.19 -21.55 4.74
N THR A 50 -9.44 -22.55 5.20
CA THR A 50 -8.90 -22.59 6.56
C THR A 50 -7.47 -22.07 6.64
N GLU A 51 -6.80 -21.95 5.50
CA GLU A 51 -5.40 -21.55 5.44
C GLU A 51 -5.08 -20.75 4.17
N GLU A 52 -4.20 -19.77 4.32
CA GLU A 52 -3.64 -18.99 3.21
C GLU A 52 -2.13 -18.90 3.39
N SER A 53 -1.39 -18.69 2.29
CA SER A 53 0.05 -18.49 2.32
C SER A 53 0.44 -17.10 1.84
N LEU A 54 1.50 -16.55 2.41
CA LEU A 54 2.11 -15.30 1.98
C LEU A 54 3.62 -15.43 1.89
N GLN A 55 4.18 -15.25 0.70
CA GLN A 55 5.62 -15.24 0.49
C GLN A 55 6.22 -13.89 0.93
N LEU A 56 7.23 -13.92 1.78
CA LEU A 56 8.08 -12.79 2.12
C LEU A 56 9.45 -12.93 1.45
N VAL A 57 10.06 -11.81 1.09
CA VAL A 57 11.42 -11.69 0.55
C VAL A 57 12.18 -10.63 1.32
N ASN A 58 13.39 -10.94 1.75
CA ASN A 58 14.29 -9.93 2.31
C ASN A 58 15.06 -9.24 1.18
N SER A 59 14.62 -8.07 0.76
CA SER A 59 15.30 -7.31 -0.30
C SER A 59 16.56 -6.59 0.19
N ASN A 60 16.89 -6.67 1.50
CA ASN A 60 18.13 -6.13 2.05
C ASN A 60 19.37 -6.93 1.62
N ASN A 61 20.51 -6.26 1.72
CA ASN A 61 21.84 -6.87 1.61
C ASN A 61 22.36 -7.41 2.95
N TYR A 62 21.56 -7.34 4.03
CA TYR A 62 21.88 -7.86 5.35
C TYR A 62 20.75 -8.79 5.88
N PRO A 63 21.07 -9.73 6.78
CA PRO A 63 20.07 -10.60 7.39
C PRO A 63 19.22 -9.84 8.39
N VAL A 64 17.96 -10.23 8.52
CA VAL A 64 16.99 -9.61 9.45
C VAL A 64 16.29 -10.65 10.29
N ALA A 65 15.86 -10.28 11.50
CA ALA A 65 14.86 -11.05 12.22
C ALA A 65 13.47 -10.49 11.88
N VAL A 66 12.51 -11.37 11.61
CA VAL A 66 11.15 -11.01 11.22
C VAL A 66 10.20 -11.56 12.26
N GLN A 67 9.45 -10.68 12.92
CA GLN A 67 8.36 -11.04 13.82
C GLN A 67 7.02 -10.77 13.13
N VAL A 68 6.07 -11.71 13.24
CA VAL A 68 4.75 -11.61 12.61
C VAL A 68 3.63 -11.94 13.59
N TRP A 69 2.52 -11.21 13.49
CA TRP A 69 1.28 -11.46 14.21
C TRP A 69 0.11 -10.82 13.46
N VAL A 70 -1.12 -11.22 13.80
CA VAL A 70 -2.35 -10.62 13.25
C VAL A 70 -3.12 -9.95 14.39
N ASP A 71 -3.56 -8.72 14.19
CA ASP A 71 -4.39 -7.95 15.13
C ASP A 71 -5.62 -7.32 14.45
N ASP A 72 -6.29 -6.42 15.17
CA ASP A 72 -7.47 -5.67 14.77
C ASP A 72 -7.15 -4.29 14.15
N GLY A 73 -5.87 -4.00 13.88
CA GLY A 73 -5.43 -2.79 13.18
C GLY A 73 -4.97 -1.64 14.06
N ASP A 74 -4.98 -1.78 15.40
CA ASP A 74 -4.38 -0.77 16.28
C ASP A 74 -2.85 -0.72 16.10
N LEU A 75 -2.35 0.38 15.53
CA LEU A 75 -0.92 0.61 15.29
C LEU A 75 -0.09 0.58 16.58
N MET A 76 -0.69 0.89 17.73
CA MET A 76 -0.03 0.92 19.03
C MET A 76 -0.12 -0.42 19.78
N ALA A 77 -0.87 -1.39 19.25
CA ALA A 77 -0.95 -2.71 19.85
C ALA A 77 0.38 -3.46 19.71
N THR A 78 0.67 -4.25 20.76
CA THR A 78 1.81 -5.16 20.80
C THR A 78 1.34 -6.58 20.52
N PRO A 79 2.23 -7.48 20.06
CA PRO A 79 1.83 -8.86 19.72
C PRO A 79 1.12 -9.60 20.86
N GLU A 80 1.43 -9.28 22.12
CA GLU A 80 0.84 -9.90 23.32
C GLU A 80 -0.62 -9.51 23.54
N LYS A 81 -1.04 -8.36 22.99
CA LYS A 81 -2.41 -7.84 23.07
C LYS A 81 -3.23 -8.14 21.82
N ALA A 82 -2.61 -8.76 20.82
CA ALA A 82 -3.26 -9.03 19.55
C ALA A 82 -4.39 -10.05 19.71
N VAL A 83 -5.61 -9.64 19.37
CA VAL A 83 -6.78 -10.51 19.34
C VAL A 83 -7.22 -10.67 17.89
N SER A 84 -7.06 -11.87 17.34
CA SER A 84 -7.45 -12.17 15.96
C SER A 84 -7.89 -13.63 15.82
N PRO A 85 -8.87 -13.93 14.95
CA PRO A 85 -9.23 -15.30 14.59
C PRO A 85 -8.17 -15.94 13.67
N VAL A 86 -7.17 -15.20 13.20
CA VAL A 86 -6.12 -15.67 12.29
C VAL A 86 -4.81 -15.84 13.04
N LEU A 87 -4.21 -17.03 12.92
CA LEU A 87 -2.89 -17.36 13.44
C LEU A 87 -1.88 -17.31 12.30
N VAL A 88 -0.68 -16.79 12.54
CA VAL A 88 0.39 -16.75 11.53
C VAL A 88 1.62 -17.52 12.01
N LEU A 89 2.19 -18.35 11.15
CA LEU A 89 3.34 -19.20 11.45
C LEU A 89 4.42 -19.10 10.36
N PRO A 90 5.72 -19.15 10.73
CA PRO A 90 6.24 -19.06 12.10
C PRO A 90 6.21 -17.61 12.63
N PRO A 91 5.98 -17.37 13.93
CA PRO A 91 5.80 -16.02 14.49
C PRO A 91 7.10 -15.22 14.60
N LEU A 92 8.26 -15.88 14.60
CA LEU A 92 9.59 -15.24 14.61
C LEU A 92 10.59 -16.13 13.87
N PHE A 93 11.35 -15.53 12.96
CA PHE A 93 12.39 -16.25 12.22
C PHE A 93 13.47 -15.29 11.71
N ARG A 94 14.63 -15.84 11.36
CA ARG A 94 15.70 -15.09 10.67
C ARG A 94 15.56 -15.27 9.17
N LEU A 95 15.70 -14.18 8.41
CA LEU A 95 15.69 -14.19 6.95
C LEU A 95 17.03 -13.66 6.42
N GLN A 96 17.72 -14.47 5.62
CA GLN A 96 19.01 -14.10 5.02
C GLN A 96 18.81 -13.06 3.90
N PRO A 97 19.85 -12.31 3.50
CA PRO A 97 19.77 -11.40 2.36
C PRO A 97 19.23 -12.12 1.11
N GLN A 98 18.29 -11.49 0.41
CA GLN A 98 17.66 -12.01 -0.82
C GLN A 98 16.91 -13.35 -0.65
N ALA A 99 16.86 -13.91 0.56
CA ALA A 99 16.15 -15.13 0.84
C ALA A 99 14.65 -14.88 0.93
N GLN A 100 13.89 -15.93 0.64
CA GLN A 100 12.44 -15.90 0.68
C GLN A 100 11.92 -16.88 1.75
N ARG A 101 10.83 -16.52 2.43
CA ARG A 101 10.14 -17.38 3.40
C ARG A 101 8.63 -17.28 3.24
N SER A 102 7.96 -18.42 3.12
CA SER A 102 6.49 -18.48 3.11
C SER A 102 5.96 -18.47 4.54
N LEU A 103 4.99 -17.60 4.80
CA LEU A 103 4.16 -17.58 6.01
C LEU A 103 2.90 -18.41 5.76
N ARG A 104 2.47 -19.14 6.79
CA ARG A 104 1.17 -19.83 6.82
C ARG A 104 0.23 -19.07 7.74
N LEU A 105 -0.89 -18.59 7.19
CA LEU A 105 -1.97 -17.97 7.95
C LEU A 105 -3.10 -18.98 8.09
N ILE A 106 -3.60 -19.18 9.31
CA ILE A 106 -4.61 -20.20 9.65
C ILE A 106 -5.81 -19.51 10.29
N LEU A 107 -6.99 -19.68 9.70
CA LEU A 107 -8.24 -19.16 10.25
C LEU A 107 -8.81 -20.15 11.26
N SER A 108 -8.84 -19.76 12.54
CA SER A 108 -9.26 -20.60 13.67
C SER A 108 -10.57 -20.15 14.33
N GLY A 109 -11.02 -18.92 14.07
CA GLY A 109 -12.16 -18.30 14.75
C GLY A 109 -13.32 -17.87 13.84
N ALA A 110 -13.44 -18.45 12.64
CA ALA A 110 -14.42 -18.04 11.62
C ALA A 110 -15.87 -18.01 12.12
N SER A 111 -16.26 -18.95 12.98
CA SER A 111 -17.64 -19.11 13.47
C SER A 111 -18.16 -17.94 14.33
N LYS A 112 -17.26 -17.08 14.82
CA LYS A 112 -17.63 -15.89 15.60
C LYS A 112 -17.73 -14.62 14.74
N LEU A 113 -17.40 -14.70 13.45
CA LEU A 113 -17.39 -13.55 12.55
C LEU A 113 -18.79 -13.33 11.94
N PRO A 114 -19.14 -12.08 11.62
CA PRO A 114 -20.34 -11.76 10.87
C PRO A 114 -20.42 -12.56 9.55
N LEU A 115 -21.63 -13.00 9.21
CA LEU A 115 -21.92 -13.73 7.97
C LEU A 115 -22.51 -12.83 6.88
N ASP A 116 -22.92 -11.62 7.24
CA ASP A 116 -23.58 -10.64 6.37
C ASP A 116 -22.61 -9.61 5.75
N ARG A 117 -21.34 -9.62 6.17
CA ARG A 117 -20.29 -8.67 5.72
C ARG A 117 -18.88 -9.23 5.89
N GLU A 118 -17.93 -8.61 5.22
CA GLU A 118 -16.52 -8.85 5.45
C GLU A 118 -16.09 -8.42 6.87
N SER A 119 -15.07 -9.10 7.38
CA SER A 119 -14.31 -8.68 8.57
C SER A 119 -12.88 -8.37 8.17
N ALA A 120 -12.29 -7.31 8.73
CA ALA A 120 -10.90 -6.91 8.47
C ALA A 120 -10.01 -7.12 9.71
N PHE A 121 -8.79 -7.58 9.44
CA PHE A 121 -7.69 -7.77 10.37
C PHE A 121 -6.40 -7.29 9.70
N TRP A 122 -5.31 -7.18 10.47
CA TRP A 122 -4.03 -6.69 9.95
C TRP A 122 -2.90 -7.66 10.32
N LEU A 123 -2.26 -8.21 9.29
CA LEU A 123 -0.99 -8.92 9.43
C LEU A 123 0.12 -7.89 9.58
N ASN A 124 0.79 -7.92 10.71
CA ASN A 124 1.96 -7.11 10.98
C ASN A 124 3.21 -7.92 10.64
N VAL A 125 4.12 -7.32 9.87
CA VAL A 125 5.46 -7.83 9.58
C VAL A 125 6.46 -6.84 10.13
N TYR A 126 7.10 -7.20 11.23
CA TYR A 126 8.08 -6.36 11.91
C TYR A 126 9.49 -6.83 11.60
N GLU A 127 10.22 -5.99 10.87
CA GLU A 127 11.62 -6.18 10.50
C GLU A 127 12.54 -5.61 11.58
N ILE A 128 13.36 -6.49 12.15
CA ILE A 128 14.36 -6.17 13.16
C ILE A 128 15.75 -6.27 12.50
N PRO A 129 16.39 -5.13 12.19
CA PRO A 129 17.72 -5.13 11.59
C PRO A 129 18.80 -5.58 12.60
N PRO A 130 19.96 -6.05 12.12
CA PRO A 130 21.08 -6.38 12.98
C PRO A 130 21.64 -5.10 13.61
N LYS A 131 22.15 -5.21 14.84
CA LYS A 131 22.92 -4.10 15.44
C LYS A 131 24.19 -3.87 14.62
N ALA A 132 24.52 -2.62 14.33
CA ALA A 132 25.77 -2.26 13.69
C ALA A 132 26.96 -2.76 14.52
N THR A 133 27.84 -3.54 13.91
CA THR A 133 29.04 -4.11 14.56
C THR A 133 30.23 -3.16 14.51
N THR A 134 30.23 -2.17 13.63
CA THR A 134 31.20 -1.07 13.60
C THR A 134 30.77 -0.01 14.61
N LYS A 135 31.14 -0.21 15.87
CA LYS A 135 31.24 0.91 16.81
C LYS A 135 32.44 1.75 16.38
N VAL A 136 32.19 2.91 15.80
CA VAL A 136 33.13 4.02 15.93
C VAL A 136 32.83 4.61 17.31
N ASP A 137 33.78 4.51 18.24
CA ASP A 137 33.64 5.07 19.58
C ASP A 137 33.46 6.60 19.45
N ASP A 138 32.19 7.05 19.39
CA ASP A 138 31.63 8.41 19.58
C ASP A 138 30.41 8.74 18.69
N GLU A 139 29.91 7.83 17.85
CA GLU A 139 28.70 8.12 17.05
C GLU A 139 27.39 7.60 17.68
N SER A 140 26.46 8.52 17.93
CA SER A 140 25.07 8.20 18.25
C SER A 140 24.40 7.57 17.03
N SER A 141 24.15 6.26 17.08
CA SER A 141 23.45 5.54 16.01
C SER A 141 21.95 5.43 16.29
N VAL A 142 21.14 5.73 15.28
CA VAL A 142 19.69 5.48 15.30
C VAL A 142 19.43 4.25 14.45
N THR A 143 18.84 3.21 15.05
CA THR A 143 18.40 2.03 14.32
C THR A 143 16.91 2.15 14.03
N LEU A 144 16.55 2.17 12.75
CA LEU A 144 15.15 2.19 12.32
C LEU A 144 14.67 0.75 12.10
N ALA A 145 13.66 0.32 12.86
CA ALA A 145 12.94 -0.91 12.63
C ALA A 145 11.63 -0.60 11.88
N LEU A 146 11.27 -1.42 10.90
CA LEU A 146 10.09 -1.20 10.07
C LEU A 146 8.99 -2.18 10.44
N ARG A 147 7.78 -1.68 10.69
CA ARG A 147 6.56 -2.47 10.83
C ARG A 147 5.66 -2.21 9.62
N MET A 148 5.42 -3.24 8.81
CA MET A 148 4.50 -3.20 7.68
C MET A 148 3.18 -3.87 8.07
N GLN A 149 2.06 -3.24 7.72
CA GLN A 149 0.73 -3.80 7.93
C GLN A 149 0.06 -4.18 6.61
N TYR A 150 -0.37 -5.43 6.52
CA TYR A 150 -1.07 -6.00 5.37
C TYR A 150 -2.50 -6.33 5.77
N LYS A 151 -3.46 -5.96 4.93
CA LYS A 151 -4.88 -6.21 5.21
C LYS A 151 -5.19 -7.69 5.06
N VAL A 152 -5.91 -8.24 6.02
CA VAL A 152 -6.40 -9.62 6.03
C VAL A 152 -7.91 -9.57 6.12
N PHE A 153 -8.61 -10.03 5.09
CA PHE A 153 -10.07 -10.04 5.06
C PHE A 153 -10.61 -11.44 5.26
N TYR A 154 -11.67 -11.57 6.04
CA TYR A 154 -12.54 -12.74 6.02
C TYR A 154 -13.80 -12.41 5.24
N ARG A 155 -14.13 -13.26 4.25
CA ARG A 155 -15.25 -13.07 3.33
C ARG A 155 -16.23 -14.26 3.41
N PRO A 156 -17.43 -14.06 3.98
CA PRO A 156 -18.51 -15.04 3.94
C PRO A 156 -18.90 -15.43 2.50
N LYS A 157 -19.34 -16.67 2.30
CA LYS A 157 -19.66 -17.26 0.99
C LYS A 157 -20.89 -16.64 0.34
N ASN A 158 -21.83 -16.16 1.15
CA ASN A 158 -23.14 -15.68 0.68
C ASN A 158 -23.17 -14.18 0.35
N LEU A 159 -22.00 -13.55 0.17
CA LEU A 159 -21.95 -12.14 -0.23
C LEU A 159 -22.09 -11.96 -1.75
N PRO A 160 -22.80 -10.92 -2.24
CA PRO A 160 -22.92 -10.62 -3.67
C PRO A 160 -21.56 -10.30 -4.30
N ALA A 161 -21.26 -10.76 -5.53
CA ALA A 161 -19.93 -10.60 -6.13
C ALA A 161 -19.34 -9.15 -6.08
N PRO A 162 -18.07 -8.95 -5.66
CA PRO A 162 -17.55 -7.63 -5.29
C PRO A 162 -17.18 -6.69 -6.45
N ALA A 163 -16.64 -7.22 -7.54
CA ALA A 163 -15.81 -6.46 -8.49
C ALA A 163 -16.49 -5.22 -9.09
N ASP A 164 -17.76 -5.34 -9.46
CA ASP A 164 -18.51 -4.24 -10.07
C ASP A 164 -19.42 -3.50 -9.09
N THR A 165 -19.60 -4.05 -7.88
CA THR A 165 -20.61 -3.59 -6.94
C THR A 165 -20.10 -2.45 -6.08
N VAL A 166 -18.87 -2.54 -5.56
CA VAL A 166 -18.35 -1.52 -4.64
C VAL A 166 -18.18 -0.18 -5.33
N SER A 167 -17.42 -0.13 -6.43
CA SER A 167 -17.10 1.12 -7.15
C SER A 167 -18.35 1.88 -7.61
N LYS A 168 -19.39 1.18 -8.05
CA LYS A 168 -20.66 1.77 -8.51
C LYS A 168 -21.62 2.14 -7.37
N ALA A 169 -21.52 1.47 -6.22
CA ALA A 169 -22.44 1.67 -5.10
C ALA A 169 -21.95 2.73 -4.10
N LEU A 170 -20.65 3.03 -4.05
CA LEU A 170 -20.14 4.11 -3.22
C LEU A 170 -20.81 5.44 -3.60
N THR A 171 -21.24 6.18 -2.59
CA THR A 171 -21.75 7.54 -2.79
C THR A 171 -20.93 8.55 -2.00
N PHE A 172 -20.87 9.76 -2.53
CA PHE A 172 -20.00 10.82 -2.02
C PHE A 172 -20.82 12.08 -1.76
N ALA A 173 -20.55 12.72 -0.63
CA ALA A 173 -21.12 14.02 -0.29
C ALA A 173 -20.01 14.94 0.21
N LEU A 174 -20.02 16.19 -0.26
CA LEU A 174 -19.09 17.21 0.21
C LEU A 174 -19.67 17.89 1.46
N GLU A 175 -18.93 17.85 2.56
CA GLU A 175 -19.26 18.58 3.77
C GLU A 175 -18.29 19.75 3.93
N ARG A 176 -18.82 20.96 4.03
CA ARG A 176 -18.03 22.19 4.25
C ARG A 176 -18.32 22.72 5.64
N ASN A 177 -17.27 23.04 6.40
CA ASN A 177 -17.39 23.67 7.71
C ASN A 177 -16.42 24.85 7.80
N GLY A 178 -16.88 26.02 7.37
CA GLY A 178 -16.05 27.24 7.33
C GLY A 178 -14.82 27.06 6.45
N ASN A 179 -13.64 27.02 7.08
CA ASN A 179 -12.34 26.88 6.42
C ASN A 179 -11.88 25.43 6.26
N THR A 180 -12.71 24.45 6.61
CA THR A 180 -12.42 23.03 6.40
C THR A 180 -13.46 22.40 5.49
N ALA A 181 -13.07 21.32 4.83
CA ALA A 181 -13.94 20.51 4.01
C ALA A 181 -13.59 19.03 4.17
N SER A 182 -14.58 18.16 4.07
CA SER A 182 -14.42 16.72 4.01
C SER A 182 -15.31 16.14 2.92
N VAL A 183 -14.89 15.01 2.36
CA VAL A 183 -15.77 14.19 1.52
C VAL A 183 -16.25 13.03 2.37
N ARG A 184 -17.54 12.98 2.66
CA ARG A 184 -18.19 11.83 3.26
C ARG A 184 -18.37 10.75 2.20
N VAL A 185 -17.79 9.59 2.45
CA VAL A 185 -17.93 8.39 1.61
C VAL A 185 -18.87 7.43 2.32
N ASP A 186 -19.96 7.06 1.64
CA ASP A 186 -20.93 6.08 2.11
C ASP A 186 -20.72 4.76 1.38
N ASN A 187 -20.49 3.69 2.15
CA ASN A 187 -20.32 2.34 1.65
C ASN A 187 -21.53 1.47 2.03
N PRO A 188 -22.54 1.34 1.15
CA PRO A 188 -23.71 0.50 1.42
C PRO A 188 -23.45 -0.99 1.16
N THR A 189 -22.22 -1.40 0.83
CA THR A 189 -21.92 -2.78 0.43
C THR A 189 -21.41 -3.62 1.62
N PRO A 190 -21.47 -4.96 1.52
CA PRO A 190 -20.90 -5.84 2.54
C PRO A 190 -19.37 -5.97 2.46
N TYR A 191 -18.69 -5.16 1.65
CA TYR A 191 -17.25 -5.24 1.40
C TYR A 191 -16.51 -4.01 1.93
N TYR A 192 -15.24 -4.16 2.31
CA TYR A 192 -14.40 -3.01 2.64
C TYR A 192 -13.94 -2.28 1.37
N ALA A 193 -14.20 -0.98 1.29
CA ALA A 193 -13.70 -0.14 0.21
C ALA A 193 -12.34 0.46 0.58
N SER A 194 -11.25 -0.04 -0.01
CA SER A 194 -9.90 0.50 0.22
C SER A 194 -9.56 1.62 -0.76
N LEU A 195 -9.61 2.87 -0.32
CA LEU A 195 -9.28 4.02 -1.15
C LEU A 195 -7.77 4.30 -1.10
N ALA A 196 -7.12 4.20 -2.26
CA ALA A 196 -5.71 4.56 -2.42
C ALA A 196 -5.49 6.06 -2.64
N SER A 197 -6.54 6.77 -3.06
CA SER A 197 -6.57 8.23 -3.19
C SER A 197 -8.01 8.70 -3.33
N LEU A 198 -8.29 9.91 -2.84
CA LEU A 198 -9.56 10.61 -3.04
C LEU A 198 -9.25 12.08 -3.29
N THR A 199 -9.73 12.63 -4.40
CA THR A 199 -9.50 14.03 -4.77
C THR A 199 -10.78 14.71 -5.26
N LEU A 200 -10.88 16.00 -5.02
CA LEU A 200 -11.95 16.88 -5.50
C LEU A 200 -11.32 18.18 -5.99
N GLY A 201 -11.10 18.28 -7.30
CA GLY A 201 -10.23 19.32 -7.87
C GLY A 201 -8.79 19.16 -7.40
N LEU A 202 -8.24 20.20 -6.76
CA LEU A 202 -6.88 20.18 -6.16
C LEU A 202 -6.87 19.77 -4.68
N ALA A 203 -8.04 19.47 -4.10
CA ALA A 203 -8.16 19.04 -2.72
C ALA A 203 -8.04 17.52 -2.64
N GLU A 204 -7.32 17.03 -1.64
CA GLU A 204 -7.01 15.60 -1.50
C GLU A 204 -7.30 15.13 -0.07
N GLY A 205 -7.90 13.95 0.05
CA GLY A 205 -8.06 13.22 1.30
C GLY A 205 -6.99 12.16 1.47
N LEU A 206 -6.62 11.86 2.71
CA LEU A 206 -5.68 10.79 2.99
C LEU A 206 -6.28 9.42 2.62
N PRO A 207 -5.46 8.47 2.11
CA PRO A 207 -5.91 7.11 1.85
C PRO A 207 -6.44 6.44 3.13
N ASP A 208 -7.59 5.78 3.03
CA ASP A 208 -8.18 5.04 4.13
C ASP A 208 -9.13 3.96 3.60
N MET A 209 -9.75 3.19 4.49
CA MET A 209 -10.64 2.10 4.18
C MET A 209 -12.02 2.32 4.80
N VAL A 210 -13.06 2.34 3.98
CA VAL A 210 -14.44 2.45 4.46
C VAL A 210 -14.99 1.06 4.75
N ALA A 211 -15.47 0.87 5.97
CA ALA A 211 -16.02 -0.42 6.40
C ALA A 211 -17.36 -0.76 5.69
N PRO A 212 -17.76 -2.03 5.69
CA PRO A 212 -19.06 -2.44 5.19
C PRO A 212 -20.21 -1.74 5.91
N PHE A 213 -21.19 -1.28 5.16
CA PHE A 213 -22.40 -0.61 5.67
C PHE A 213 -22.09 0.58 6.59
N SER A 214 -21.02 1.32 6.31
CA SER A 214 -20.58 2.45 7.11
C SER A 214 -20.31 3.69 6.26
N LYS A 215 -20.13 4.82 6.96
CA LYS A 215 -19.69 6.08 6.36
C LYS A 215 -18.37 6.49 6.97
N LEU A 216 -17.52 7.12 6.19
CA LEU A 216 -16.26 7.69 6.65
C LEU A 216 -16.08 9.07 6.03
N ASP A 217 -15.72 10.04 6.88
CA ASP A 217 -15.41 11.39 6.45
C ASP A 217 -13.91 11.48 6.16
N PHE A 218 -13.56 11.86 4.92
CA PHE A 218 -12.20 12.10 4.50
C PHE A 218 -11.91 13.59 4.58
N PRO A 219 -11.17 14.08 5.60
CA PRO A 219 -10.79 15.47 5.67
C PRO A 219 -9.91 15.82 4.48
N LEU A 220 -10.24 16.92 3.80
CA LEU A 220 -9.46 17.41 2.68
C LEU A 220 -8.35 18.33 3.18
N ASN A 221 -7.17 18.23 2.55
CA ASN A 221 -6.02 19.07 2.86
C ASN A 221 -6.24 20.58 2.54
N ARG A 222 -7.32 20.92 1.83
CA ARG A 222 -7.75 22.28 1.52
C ARG A 222 -9.23 22.30 1.15
N VAL A 223 -9.86 23.46 1.21
CA VAL A 223 -11.24 23.63 0.74
C VAL A 223 -11.28 23.60 -0.80
N PRO A 224 -12.10 22.72 -1.41
CA PRO A 224 -12.24 22.64 -2.86
C PRO A 224 -13.00 23.85 -3.41
N THR A 225 -12.65 24.29 -4.62
CA THR A 225 -13.32 25.41 -5.31
C THR A 225 -14.79 25.08 -5.59
N ALA A 226 -15.62 26.12 -5.74
CA ALA A 226 -17.06 25.94 -5.99
C ALA A 226 -17.36 25.14 -7.26
N ASP A 227 -16.49 25.21 -8.27
CA ASP A 227 -16.63 24.51 -9.55
C ASP A 227 -16.21 23.02 -9.48
N SER A 228 -15.55 22.61 -8.39
CA SER A 228 -15.12 21.22 -8.20
C SER A 228 -16.33 20.35 -7.84
N LYS A 229 -16.90 19.66 -8.83
CA LYS A 229 -18.05 18.76 -8.66
C LYS A 229 -17.72 17.27 -8.81
N THR A 230 -16.57 16.94 -9.38
CA THR A 230 -16.18 15.55 -9.64
C THR A 230 -15.20 15.07 -8.58
N VAL A 231 -15.61 14.06 -7.81
CA VAL A 231 -14.72 13.30 -6.93
C VAL A 231 -14.01 12.25 -7.78
N ASN A 232 -12.69 12.27 -7.81
CA ASN A 232 -11.88 11.21 -8.41
C ASN A 232 -11.31 10.35 -7.28
N PHE A 233 -11.44 9.04 -7.39
CA PHE A 233 -10.96 8.13 -6.38
C PHE A 233 -10.36 6.89 -7.01
N VAL A 234 -9.44 6.26 -6.28
CA VAL A 234 -8.80 5.02 -6.71
C VAL A 234 -9.09 3.96 -5.67
N LEU A 235 -9.68 2.84 -6.08
CA LEU A 235 -9.86 1.67 -5.23
C LEU A 235 -8.72 0.68 -5.43
N ILE A 236 -8.42 -0.07 -4.37
CA ILE A 236 -7.54 -1.23 -4.43
C ILE A 236 -8.39 -2.49 -4.45
N ASP A 237 -8.29 -3.28 -5.52
CA ASP A 237 -9.02 -4.54 -5.70
C ASP A 237 -8.43 -5.68 -4.82
N ASP A 238 -8.99 -6.88 -4.95
CA ASP A 238 -8.55 -8.06 -4.21
C ASP A 238 -7.12 -8.53 -4.57
N LEU A 239 -6.67 -8.25 -5.78
CA LEU A 239 -5.34 -8.59 -6.29
C LEU A 239 -4.29 -7.52 -5.94
N GLY A 240 -4.71 -6.39 -5.38
CA GLY A 240 -3.85 -5.25 -5.06
C GLY A 240 -3.68 -4.26 -6.22
N ASN A 241 -4.43 -4.41 -7.31
CA ASN A 241 -4.45 -3.47 -8.42
C ASN A 241 -5.16 -2.18 -8.05
N ARG A 242 -4.74 -1.09 -8.69
CA ARG A 242 -5.34 0.24 -8.53
C ARG A 242 -6.31 0.49 -9.66
N GLU A 243 -7.56 0.76 -9.32
CA GLU A 243 -8.62 1.08 -10.30
C GLU A 243 -9.16 2.47 -10.05
N ALA A 244 -9.14 3.32 -11.08
CA ALA A 244 -9.56 4.71 -10.98
C ALA A 244 -11.02 4.90 -11.40
N PHE A 245 -11.74 5.69 -10.63
CA PHE A 245 -13.16 5.99 -10.81
C PHE A 245 -13.43 7.48 -10.57
N SER A 246 -14.58 7.93 -11.07
CA SER A 246 -15.06 9.28 -10.87
C SER A 246 -16.54 9.26 -10.48
N TYR A 247 -16.92 10.17 -9.58
CA TYR A 247 -18.29 10.37 -9.14
C TYR A 247 -18.64 11.85 -9.19
N GLU A 248 -19.78 12.17 -9.80
CA GLU A 248 -20.27 13.55 -9.87
C GLU A 248 -21.17 13.85 -8.66
N LEU A 249 -20.77 14.84 -7.86
CA LEU A 249 -21.56 15.32 -6.73
C LEU A 249 -22.86 15.95 -7.22
N LYS A 250 -23.95 15.65 -6.50
CA LYS A 250 -25.27 16.24 -6.74
C LYS A 250 -25.36 17.65 -6.15
#